data_AF-A0A0A7ELL5-F1
#
_entry.id   AF-A0A0A7ELL5-F1
#
_cell.length_a   1.000
_cell.length_b   1.000
_cell.length_c   1.000
_cell.angle_alpha   90.00
_cell.angle_beta   90.00
_cell.angle_gamma   90.00
#
_symmetry.space_group_name_H-M   'P 1'
#
loop_
_entity.id
_entity.type
_entity.pdbx_description
1 polymer ?
#
loop_
_entity_poly.entity_id
_entity_poly.type
_entity_poly.pdbx_seq_one_letter_code
_entity_poly.pdbx_strand_id
1 'polypeptide(L)'
;MKSENAISAIGDTFLAPTKAFNGLKEAKGWSWLAITLIFLFGISSQVIYFNSVDQTFFVEQQIAQMEQTGDYNPAELEQAEAMTAQQFPMMWIFSAIGVLIGVPTIFCIFALYYYLIGKQDMECQMNYGDWFGFTAFTSLPTIFASIGTIALVLTASTGDIPISVLTFSSLNQLVFGLDASHAFAGLLESLNIFSIWTIVLTYFGLKSWTNFSNNKALFFALLPSLLIYGIWAIIAAL
;
A
#
# COMPACT_ATOMS: atom_id res chain seq x y z
N MET A 1 7.62 -14.03 24.94
CA MET A 1 8.64 -12.98 24.72
C MET A 1 7.96 -11.77 24.09
N LYS A 2 8.39 -10.56 24.45
CA LYS A 2 7.90 -9.28 23.89
C LYS A 2 9.08 -8.38 23.50
N SER A 3 8.88 -7.49 22.53
CA SER A 3 9.89 -6.47 22.17
C SER A 3 10.10 -5.49 23.32
N GLU A 4 11.28 -4.90 23.40
CA GLU A 4 11.68 -4.05 24.54
C GLU A 4 11.34 -2.57 24.32
N ASN A 5 11.42 -2.11 23.07
CA ASN A 5 11.18 -0.73 22.66
C ASN A 5 10.68 -0.67 21.21
N ALA A 6 10.22 0.52 20.79
CA ALA A 6 9.65 0.73 19.46
C ALA A 6 10.59 0.31 18.32
N ILE A 7 11.89 0.60 18.42
CA ILE A 7 12.89 0.26 17.39
C ILE A 7 13.02 -1.26 17.25
N SER A 8 13.19 -1.96 18.38
CA SER A 8 13.25 -3.43 18.37
C SER A 8 11.95 -4.05 17.85
N ALA A 9 10.80 -3.43 18.10
CA ALA A 9 9.51 -3.89 17.60
C ALA A 9 9.40 -3.79 16.07
N ILE A 10 9.98 -2.76 15.44
CA ILE A 10 10.04 -2.69 13.96
C ILE A 10 10.81 -3.89 13.41
N GLY A 11 12.02 -4.16 13.92
CA GLY A 11 12.83 -5.31 13.47
C GLY A 11 12.17 -6.65 13.77
N ASP A 12 11.64 -6.80 14.99
CA ASP A 12 10.90 -7.99 15.42
C ASP A 12 9.64 -8.20 14.57
N THR A 13 9.02 -7.18 13.98
CA THR A 13 7.85 -7.37 13.10
C THR A 13 8.19 -8.25 11.90
N PHE A 14 9.40 -8.12 11.37
CA PHE A 14 9.86 -8.90 10.22
C PHE A 14 10.47 -10.24 10.62
N LEU A 15 11.18 -10.29 11.76
CA LEU A 15 11.98 -11.46 12.16
C LEU A 15 11.28 -12.37 13.19
N ALA A 16 10.42 -11.80 14.04
CA ALA A 16 9.75 -12.46 15.15
C ALA A 16 8.37 -11.81 15.42
N PRO A 17 7.42 -11.84 14.46
CA PRO A 17 6.21 -10.99 14.49
C PRO A 17 5.40 -11.13 15.78
N THR A 18 5.24 -12.35 16.30
CA THR A 18 4.55 -12.58 17.58
C THR A 18 5.18 -11.81 18.75
N LYS A 19 6.51 -11.67 18.78
CA LYS A 19 7.24 -10.89 19.80
C LYS A 19 6.91 -9.40 19.68
N ALA A 20 6.87 -8.86 18.45
CA ALA A 20 6.49 -7.48 18.19
C ALA A 20 5.04 -7.20 18.61
N PHE A 21 4.09 -8.01 18.18
CA PHE A 21 2.67 -7.81 18.51
C PHE A 21 2.38 -8.00 20.00
N ASN A 22 3.10 -8.89 20.69
CA ASN A 22 2.99 -9.01 22.15
C ASN A 22 3.51 -7.75 22.86
N GLY A 23 4.59 -7.13 22.36
CA GLY A 23 5.07 -5.85 22.88
C GLY A 23 4.08 -4.72 22.63
N LEU A 24 3.48 -4.69 21.43
CA LEU A 24 2.55 -3.65 21.01
C LEU A 24 1.28 -3.58 21.88
N LYS A 25 0.82 -4.70 22.47
CA LYS A 25 -0.34 -4.73 23.37
C LYS A 25 -0.25 -3.77 24.55
N GLU A 26 0.96 -3.62 25.09
CA GLU A 26 1.20 -2.85 26.32
C GLU A 26 1.85 -1.48 26.02
N ALA A 27 2.35 -1.30 24.79
CA ALA A 27 3.16 -0.17 24.42
C ALA A 27 2.31 1.00 23.89
N LYS A 28 2.35 2.12 24.60
CA LYS A 28 1.75 3.37 24.14
C LYS A 28 2.70 4.11 23.19
N GLY A 29 2.18 4.54 22.04
CA GLY A 29 2.86 5.44 21.12
C GLY A 29 3.89 4.82 20.18
N TRP A 30 4.21 3.52 20.28
CA TRP A 30 5.16 2.89 19.36
C TRP A 30 4.71 2.95 17.89
N SER A 31 3.40 2.93 17.66
CA SER A 31 2.80 3.05 16.32
C SER A 31 3.17 4.34 15.61
N TRP A 32 3.49 5.41 16.33
CA TRP A 32 3.96 6.66 15.71
C TRP A 32 5.28 6.45 14.98
N LEU A 33 6.19 5.64 15.50
CA LEU A 33 7.43 5.32 14.79
C LEU A 33 7.13 4.58 13.47
N ALA A 34 6.25 3.58 13.51
CA ALA A 34 5.84 2.85 12.31
C ALA A 34 5.19 3.79 11.27
N ILE A 35 4.27 4.65 11.70
CA ILE A 35 3.59 5.63 10.84
C ILE A 35 4.59 6.63 10.24
N THR A 36 5.50 7.17 11.06
CA THR A 36 6.54 8.10 10.58
C THR A 36 7.42 7.45 9.53
N LEU A 37 7.82 6.19 9.71
CA LEU A 37 8.61 5.48 8.71
C LEU A 37 7.81 5.25 7.42
N ILE A 38 6.54 4.82 7.52
CA ILE A 38 5.68 4.61 6.34
C ILE A 38 5.51 5.93 5.56
N PHE A 39 5.27 7.04 6.25
CA PHE A 39 5.19 8.36 5.61
C PHE A 39 6.51 8.81 5.02
N LEU A 40 7.61 8.69 5.77
CA LEU A 40 8.92 9.10 5.31
C LEU A 40 9.27 8.40 4.00
N PHE A 41 9.19 7.06 3.97
CA PHE A 41 9.53 6.31 2.76
C PHE A 41 8.48 6.46 1.66
N GLY A 42 7.19 6.43 1.99
CA GLY A 42 6.10 6.61 1.03
C GLY A 42 6.19 7.95 0.30
N ILE A 43 6.29 9.05 1.04
CA ILE A 43 6.41 10.41 0.46
C ILE A 43 7.74 10.55 -0.29
N SER A 44 8.85 10.07 0.28
CA SER A 44 10.16 10.15 -0.39
C SER A 44 10.14 9.45 -1.75
N SER A 45 9.48 8.28 -1.87
CA SER A 45 9.38 7.58 -3.15
C SER A 45 8.65 8.40 -4.22
N GLN A 46 7.55 9.07 -3.85
CA GLN A 46 6.79 9.93 -4.77
C GLN A 46 7.57 11.18 -5.16
N VAL A 47 8.18 11.85 -4.18
CA VAL A 47 9.00 13.05 -4.43
C VAL A 47 10.17 12.71 -5.33
N ILE A 48 10.89 11.63 -5.05
CA ILE A 48 12.04 11.21 -5.87
C ILE A 48 11.60 10.87 -7.29
N TYR A 49 10.50 10.14 -7.47
CA TYR A 49 9.97 9.82 -8.80
C TYR A 49 9.64 11.08 -9.62
N PHE A 50 8.76 11.96 -9.11
CA PHE A 50 8.29 13.13 -9.86
C PHE A 50 9.36 14.21 -10.07
N ASN A 51 10.44 14.21 -9.29
CA ASN A 51 11.60 15.08 -9.53
C ASN A 51 12.64 14.46 -10.48
N SER A 52 12.52 13.17 -10.82
CA SER A 52 13.48 12.46 -11.68
C SER A 52 12.92 12.17 -13.07
N VAL A 53 11.60 11.94 -13.19
CA VAL A 53 10.95 11.65 -14.47
C VAL A 53 10.90 12.90 -15.35
N ASP A 54 11.15 12.73 -16.65
CA ASP A 54 10.98 13.78 -17.64
C ASP A 54 9.49 14.10 -17.82
N GLN A 55 9.17 15.39 -17.88
CA GLN A 55 7.79 15.85 -18.01
C GLN A 55 7.16 15.40 -19.33
N THR A 56 7.90 15.49 -20.43
CA THR A 56 7.40 15.15 -21.77
C THR A 56 7.09 13.67 -21.81
N PHE A 57 8.04 12.84 -21.37
CA PHE A 57 7.85 11.40 -21.28
C PHE A 57 6.65 11.02 -20.40
N PHE A 58 6.50 11.67 -19.24
CA PHE A 58 5.36 11.42 -18.36
C PHE A 58 4.04 11.77 -19.03
N VAL A 59 3.94 12.95 -19.65
CA VAL A 59 2.72 13.41 -20.34
C VAL A 59 2.38 12.46 -21.49
N GLU A 60 3.35 12.11 -22.34
CA GLU A 60 3.17 11.16 -23.44
C GLU A 60 2.66 9.81 -22.93
N GLN A 61 3.24 9.29 -21.85
CA GLN A 61 2.78 8.05 -21.24
C GLN A 61 1.33 8.13 -20.73
N GLN A 62 0.94 9.24 -20.12
CA GLN A 62 -0.43 9.43 -19.65
C GLN A 62 -1.43 9.51 -20.80
N ILE A 63 -1.08 10.20 -21.89
CA ILE A 63 -1.92 10.28 -23.09
C ILE A 63 -2.04 8.92 -23.77
N ALA A 64 -0.93 8.19 -23.92
CA ALA A 64 -0.95 6.84 -24.48
C ALA A 64 -1.83 5.88 -23.66
N GLN A 65 -1.85 6.01 -22.32
CA GLN A 65 -2.76 5.23 -21.47
C GLN A 65 -4.23 5.63 -21.67
N MET A 66 -4.52 6.92 -21.87
CA MET A 66 -5.88 7.39 -22.18
C MET A 66 -6.35 6.80 -23.51
N GLU A 67 -5.55 6.91 -24.57
CA GLU A 67 -5.89 6.34 -25.90
C GLU A 67 -6.17 4.82 -25.85
N GLN A 68 -5.53 4.08 -24.94
CA GLN A 68 -5.78 2.65 -24.77
C GLN A 68 -7.10 2.32 -24.06
N THR A 69 -7.67 3.26 -23.31
CA THR A 69 -8.81 3.00 -22.40
C THR A 69 -10.14 3.57 -22.90
N GLY A 70 -10.15 4.32 -24.01
CA GLY A 70 -11.38 4.82 -24.62
C GLY A 70 -11.18 5.51 -25.97
N ASP A 71 -12.29 5.77 -26.67
CA ASP A 71 -12.32 6.56 -27.89
C ASP A 71 -12.40 8.05 -27.56
N TYR A 72 -11.25 8.72 -27.51
CA TYR A 72 -11.14 10.16 -27.30
C TYR A 72 -10.99 10.90 -28.63
N ASN A 73 -11.62 12.06 -28.76
CA ASN A 73 -11.41 12.90 -29.94
C ASN A 73 -10.09 13.69 -29.82
N PRO A 74 -9.53 14.19 -30.95
CA PRO A 74 -8.25 14.90 -30.92
C PRO A 74 -8.21 16.14 -29.99
N ALA A 75 -9.33 16.85 -29.84
CA ALA A 75 -9.40 18.03 -28.98
C ALA A 75 -9.40 17.66 -27.49
N GLU A 76 -10.00 16.52 -27.13
CA GLU A 76 -9.97 15.98 -25.76
C GLU A 76 -8.55 15.54 -25.37
N LEU A 77 -7.81 14.90 -26.28
CA LEU A 77 -6.43 14.49 -26.07
C LEU A 77 -5.51 15.70 -25.91
N GLU A 78 -5.63 16.72 -26.78
CA GLU A 78 -4.85 17.96 -26.67
C GLU A 78 -5.13 18.69 -25.35
N GLN A 79 -6.39 18.73 -24.92
CA GLN A 79 -6.76 19.29 -23.62
C GLN A 79 -6.16 18.50 -22.46
N ALA A 80 -6.21 17.17 -22.50
CA ALA A 80 -5.63 16.31 -21.47
C ALA A 80 -4.10 16.48 -21.39
N GLU A 81 -3.44 16.61 -22.54
CA GLU A 81 -2.00 16.84 -22.64
C GLU A 81 -1.64 18.17 -21.95
N ALA A 82 -2.30 19.26 -22.35
CA ALA A 82 -2.08 20.58 -21.78
C ALA A 82 -2.34 20.63 -20.27
N MET A 83 -3.42 19.99 -19.81
CA MET A 83 -3.75 19.91 -18.38
C MET A 83 -2.70 19.11 -17.59
N THR A 84 -2.26 17.96 -18.12
CA THR A 84 -1.26 17.11 -17.47
C THR A 84 0.08 17.83 -17.39
N ALA A 85 0.52 18.44 -18.49
CA ALA A 85 1.75 19.23 -18.55
C ALA A 85 1.71 20.43 -17.59
N GLN A 86 0.56 21.13 -17.50
CA GLN A 86 0.40 22.25 -16.58
C GLN A 86 0.46 21.81 -15.10
N GLN A 87 -0.07 20.63 -14.77
CA GLN A 87 -0.12 20.11 -13.41
C GLN A 87 1.16 19.40 -12.98
N PHE A 88 1.98 18.94 -13.93
CA PHE A 88 3.19 18.17 -13.69
C PHE A 88 4.11 18.75 -12.60
N PRO A 89 4.44 20.06 -12.58
CA PRO A 89 5.32 20.63 -11.55
C PRO A 89 4.80 20.49 -10.10
N MET A 90 3.49 20.28 -9.93
CA MET A 90 2.83 20.12 -8.63
C MET A 90 2.49 18.65 -8.30
N MET A 91 2.75 17.69 -9.19
CA MET A 91 2.35 16.29 -8.99
C MET A 91 2.99 15.64 -7.77
N TRP A 92 4.24 16.00 -7.43
CA TRP A 92 4.87 15.51 -6.22
C TRP A 92 4.13 15.98 -4.96
N ILE A 93 3.58 17.22 -4.96
CA ILE A 93 2.79 17.75 -3.84
C ILE A 93 1.46 17.00 -3.74
N PHE A 94 0.75 16.86 -4.85
CA PHE A 94 -0.53 16.13 -4.87
C PHE A 94 -0.34 14.68 -4.42
N SER A 95 0.74 14.02 -4.85
CA SER A 95 1.06 12.66 -4.45
C SER A 95 1.43 12.56 -2.96
N ALA A 96 2.22 13.50 -2.44
CA ALA A 96 2.55 13.56 -1.02
C ALA A 96 1.32 13.79 -0.14
N ILE A 97 0.43 14.71 -0.53
CA ILE A 97 -0.86 14.94 0.14
C ILE A 97 -1.72 13.67 0.06
N GLY A 98 -1.75 13.01 -1.09
CA GLY A 98 -2.43 11.73 -1.30
C GLY A 98 -1.96 10.67 -0.30
N VAL A 99 -0.65 10.53 -0.07
CA VAL A 99 -0.11 9.61 0.95
C VAL A 99 -0.52 10.03 2.37
N LEU A 100 -0.39 11.33 2.70
CA LEU A 100 -0.71 11.87 4.03
C LEU A 100 -2.18 11.69 4.42
N ILE A 101 -3.09 11.73 3.46
CA ILE A 101 -4.53 11.55 3.70
C ILE A 101 -4.93 10.07 3.53
N GLY A 102 -4.44 9.44 2.46
CA GLY A 102 -4.82 8.08 2.08
C GLY A 102 -4.42 7.04 3.11
N VAL A 103 -3.17 7.07 3.59
CA VAL A 103 -2.67 6.07 4.53
C VAL A 103 -3.45 6.09 5.86
N PRO A 104 -3.66 7.24 6.55
CA PRO A 104 -4.49 7.27 7.76
C PRO A 104 -5.93 6.87 7.50
N THR A 105 -6.49 7.23 6.35
CA THR A 105 -7.87 6.85 5.99
C THR A 105 -8.01 5.34 5.92
N ILE A 106 -7.11 4.67 5.18
CA ILE A 106 -7.06 3.20 5.10
C ILE A 106 -6.82 2.60 6.48
N PHE A 107 -5.90 3.17 7.28
CA PHE A 107 -5.64 2.66 8.62
C PHE A 107 -6.88 2.75 9.52
N CYS A 108 -7.66 3.83 9.42
CA CYS A 108 -8.92 3.96 10.16
C CYS A 108 -9.94 2.89 9.74
N ILE A 109 -10.08 2.63 8.44
CA ILE A 109 -11.01 1.62 7.92
C ILE A 109 -10.62 0.23 8.43
N PHE A 110 -9.34 -0.12 8.32
CA PHE A 110 -8.84 -1.42 8.80
C PHE A 110 -8.86 -1.53 10.32
N ALA A 111 -8.55 -0.46 11.06
CA ALA A 111 -8.69 -0.43 12.51
C ALA A 111 -10.14 -0.67 12.95
N LEU A 112 -11.11 -0.08 12.24
CA LEU A 112 -12.53 -0.31 12.50
C LEU A 112 -12.88 -1.78 12.24
N TYR A 113 -12.44 -2.33 11.11
CA TYR A 113 -12.64 -3.74 10.79
C TYR A 113 -12.06 -4.66 11.87
N TYR A 114 -10.80 -4.46 12.26
CA TYR A 114 -10.14 -5.28 13.27
C TYR A 114 -10.76 -5.11 14.66
N TYR A 115 -11.19 -3.90 15.01
CA TYR A 115 -11.93 -3.63 16.23
C TYR A 115 -13.26 -4.40 16.28
N LEU A 116 -14.01 -4.44 15.17
CA LEU A 116 -15.29 -5.15 15.10
C LEU A 116 -15.10 -6.67 15.19
N ILE A 117 -14.12 -7.25 14.50
CA ILE A 117 -13.87 -8.69 14.64
C ILE A 117 -13.31 -9.03 16.02
N GLY A 118 -12.47 -8.17 16.61
CA GLY A 118 -11.88 -8.36 17.94
C GLY A 118 -12.93 -8.50 19.03
N LYS A 119 -14.08 -7.81 18.90
CA LYS A 119 -15.23 -7.95 19.82
C LYS A 119 -15.85 -9.36 19.87
N GLN A 120 -15.56 -10.22 18.90
CA GLN A 120 -16.01 -11.62 18.95
C GLN A 120 -15.23 -12.45 19.97
N ASP A 121 -14.10 -11.95 20.46
CA ASP A 121 -13.33 -12.55 21.56
C ASP A 121 -13.56 -11.73 22.84
N MET A 122 -14.23 -12.33 23.82
CA MET A 122 -14.57 -11.66 25.09
C MET A 122 -13.32 -11.30 25.91
N GLU A 123 -12.18 -11.96 25.67
CA GLU A 123 -10.93 -11.69 26.36
C GLU A 123 -10.10 -10.59 25.67
N CYS A 124 -10.45 -10.21 24.43
CA CYS A 124 -9.76 -9.16 23.71
C CYS A 124 -10.20 -7.78 24.22
N GLN A 125 -9.38 -7.16 25.06
CA GLN A 125 -9.63 -5.84 25.66
C GLN A 125 -9.02 -4.66 24.86
N MET A 126 -8.63 -4.89 23.59
CA MET A 126 -8.02 -3.87 22.75
C MET A 126 -9.05 -2.84 22.27
N ASN A 127 -8.71 -1.56 22.37
CA ASN A 127 -9.53 -0.45 21.89
C ASN A 127 -9.24 -0.14 20.41
N TYR A 128 -10.00 0.77 19.81
CA TYR A 128 -9.83 1.17 18.41
C TYR A 128 -8.42 1.73 18.09
N GLY A 129 -7.86 2.53 18.99
CA GLY A 129 -6.50 3.09 18.83
C GLY A 129 -5.42 2.01 18.84
N ASP A 130 -5.62 0.93 19.60
CA ASP A 130 -4.73 -0.23 19.58
C ASP A 130 -4.78 -0.90 18.19
N TRP A 131 -5.98 -1.10 17.62
CA TRP A 131 -6.15 -1.65 16.27
C TRP A 131 -5.66 -0.73 15.15
N PHE A 132 -5.66 0.59 15.37
CA PHE A 132 -4.99 1.53 14.48
C PHE A 132 -3.47 1.34 14.51
N GLY A 133 -2.90 1.18 15.71
CA GLY A 133 -1.49 0.84 15.88
C GLY A 133 -1.11 -0.51 15.27
N PHE A 134 -1.95 -1.51 15.47
CA PHE A 134 -1.84 -2.82 14.82
C PHE A 134 -1.78 -2.69 13.30
N THR A 135 -2.65 -1.88 12.72
CA THR A 135 -2.69 -1.64 11.27
C THR A 135 -1.41 -0.98 10.78
N ALA A 136 -0.86 -0.03 11.53
CA ALA A 136 0.44 0.57 11.20
C ALA A 136 1.57 -0.45 11.17
N PHE A 137 1.65 -1.34 12.18
CA PHE A 137 2.68 -2.37 12.26
C PHE A 137 2.55 -3.44 11.16
N THR A 138 1.34 -3.90 10.87
CA THR A 138 1.10 -4.86 9.78
C THR A 138 1.36 -4.26 8.39
N SER A 139 1.34 -2.93 8.27
CA SER A 139 1.65 -2.20 7.03
C SER A 139 3.13 -1.88 6.83
N LEU A 140 4.01 -2.21 7.78
CA LEU A 140 5.46 -1.99 7.67
C LEU A 140 6.12 -2.60 6.41
N PRO A 141 5.67 -3.74 5.84
CA PRO A 141 6.22 -4.24 4.58
C PRO A 141 6.15 -3.26 3.41
N THR A 142 5.21 -2.31 3.41
CA THR A 142 5.08 -1.29 2.35
C THR A 142 6.33 -0.40 2.22
N ILE A 143 7.14 -0.28 3.29
CA ILE A 143 8.41 0.45 3.25
C ILE A 143 9.36 -0.16 2.21
N PHE A 144 9.36 -1.49 2.04
CA PHE A 144 10.20 -2.13 1.04
C PHE A 144 9.76 -1.84 -0.39
N ALA A 145 8.47 -1.63 -0.64
CA ALA A 145 7.99 -1.14 -1.93
C ALA A 145 8.57 0.25 -2.21
N SER A 146 8.43 1.18 -1.25
CA SER A 146 8.97 2.52 -1.39
C SER A 146 10.48 2.54 -1.59
N ILE A 147 11.25 1.72 -0.85
CA ILE A 147 12.70 1.58 -1.03
C ILE A 147 13.03 1.02 -2.42
N GLY A 148 12.30 0.02 -2.89
CA GLY A 148 12.48 -0.55 -4.22
C GLY A 148 12.23 0.47 -5.33
N THR A 149 11.15 1.24 -5.24
CA THR A 149 10.86 2.35 -6.15
C THR A 149 11.98 3.39 -6.13
N ILE A 150 12.44 3.81 -4.94
CA ILE A 150 13.57 4.76 -4.82
C ILE A 150 14.81 4.21 -5.51
N ALA A 151 15.15 2.94 -5.27
CA ALA A 151 16.32 2.32 -5.88
C ALA A 151 16.19 2.27 -7.42
N LEU A 152 15.03 1.87 -7.95
CA LEU A 152 14.77 1.82 -9.39
C LEU A 152 14.87 3.20 -10.05
N VAL A 153 14.30 4.24 -9.41
CA VAL A 153 14.38 5.61 -9.92
C VAL A 153 15.82 6.13 -9.90
N LEU A 154 16.54 5.96 -8.79
CA LEU A 154 17.91 6.45 -8.64
C LEU A 154 18.94 5.70 -9.50
N THR A 155 18.60 4.50 -9.98
CA THR A 155 19.47 3.71 -10.86
C THR A 155 19.07 3.82 -12.33
N ALA A 156 18.02 4.56 -12.66
CA ALA A 156 17.62 4.82 -14.03
C ALA A 156 18.71 5.60 -14.78
N SER A 157 19.01 5.18 -16.02
CA SER A 157 20.01 5.80 -16.87
C SER A 157 19.51 7.06 -17.58
N THR A 158 18.19 7.24 -17.67
CA THR A 158 17.50 8.34 -18.36
C THR A 158 16.35 8.86 -17.50
N GLY A 159 15.80 10.02 -17.87
CA GLY A 159 14.57 10.57 -17.28
C GLY A 159 13.29 9.86 -17.74
N ASP A 160 13.39 8.90 -18.66
CA ASP A 160 12.27 8.15 -19.23
C ASP A 160 11.82 7.03 -18.28
N ILE A 161 11.35 7.42 -17.10
CA ILE A 161 11.03 6.51 -16.00
C ILE A 161 9.53 6.23 -16.04
N PRO A 162 9.10 5.00 -16.36
CA PRO A 162 7.68 4.69 -16.44
C PRO A 162 7.01 4.74 -15.06
N ILE A 163 5.75 5.19 -15.02
CA ILE A 163 4.95 5.26 -13.78
C ILE A 163 4.76 3.91 -13.10
N SER A 164 4.86 2.82 -13.86
CA SER A 164 4.81 1.45 -13.33
C SER A 164 5.96 1.12 -12.35
N VAL A 165 7.03 1.93 -12.30
CA VAL A 165 8.07 1.81 -11.25
C VAL A 165 7.51 2.05 -9.84
N LEU A 166 6.42 2.82 -9.71
CA LEU A 166 5.72 3.02 -8.43
C LEU A 166 5.00 1.74 -7.96
N THR A 167 4.71 0.82 -8.88
CA THR A 167 3.98 -0.43 -8.65
C THR A 167 4.78 -1.65 -9.11
N PHE A 168 6.11 -1.55 -9.23
CA PHE A 168 7.01 -2.61 -9.74
C PHE A 168 6.85 -3.97 -9.05
N SER A 169 6.35 -3.97 -7.81
CA SER A 169 6.16 -5.14 -6.97
C SER A 169 4.79 -5.80 -7.15
N SER A 170 3.96 -5.28 -8.06
CA SER A 170 2.64 -5.82 -8.39
C SER A 170 2.75 -7.14 -9.16
N LEU A 171 1.72 -7.96 -9.09
CA LEU A 171 1.64 -9.19 -9.86
C LEU A 171 1.61 -8.90 -11.36
N ASN A 172 1.01 -7.77 -11.75
CA ASN A 172 1.04 -7.35 -13.15
C ASN A 172 2.48 -7.15 -13.62
N GLN A 173 3.29 -6.35 -12.91
CA GLN A 173 4.67 -6.05 -13.33
C GLN A 173 5.61 -7.26 -13.20
N LEU A 174 5.39 -8.14 -12.22
CA LEU A 174 6.29 -9.26 -11.96
C LEU A 174 5.99 -10.52 -12.80
N VAL A 175 4.73 -10.73 -13.19
CA VAL A 175 4.29 -12.02 -13.75
C VAL A 175 3.50 -11.87 -15.05
N PHE A 176 2.54 -10.96 -15.11
CA PHE A 176 1.54 -10.98 -16.19
C PHE A 176 1.81 -10.01 -17.34
N GLY A 177 2.33 -8.82 -17.06
CA GLY A 177 2.64 -7.79 -18.06
C GLY A 177 1.45 -7.35 -18.90
N LEU A 178 0.26 -7.22 -18.29
CA LEU A 178 -0.95 -6.82 -19.01
C LEU A 178 -0.96 -5.32 -19.26
N ASP A 179 -1.36 -4.93 -20.46
CA ASP A 179 -1.60 -3.54 -20.86
C ASP A 179 -2.80 -2.93 -20.13
N ALA A 180 -2.83 -1.59 -20.04
CA ALA A 180 -3.84 -0.85 -19.28
C ALA A 180 -5.28 -1.08 -19.79
N SER A 181 -5.46 -1.46 -21.05
CA SER A 181 -6.77 -1.77 -21.66
C SER A 181 -7.36 -3.11 -21.19
N HIS A 182 -6.54 -3.99 -20.60
CA HIS A 182 -7.02 -5.29 -20.17
C HIS A 182 -7.86 -5.18 -18.89
N ALA A 183 -9.03 -5.82 -18.85
CA ALA A 183 -9.99 -5.70 -17.75
C ALA A 183 -9.40 -6.04 -16.35
N PHE A 184 -8.43 -6.96 -16.31
CA PHE A 184 -7.73 -7.37 -15.09
C PHE A 184 -6.47 -6.56 -14.77
N ALA A 185 -6.02 -5.64 -15.62
CA ALA A 185 -4.76 -4.93 -15.44
C ALA A 185 -4.74 -4.16 -14.12
N GLY A 186 -5.76 -3.33 -13.85
CA GLY A 186 -5.85 -2.57 -12.60
C GLY A 186 -5.90 -3.45 -11.35
N LEU A 187 -6.60 -4.59 -11.41
CA LEU A 187 -6.64 -5.55 -10.31
C LEU A 187 -5.25 -6.12 -10.02
N LEU A 188 -4.55 -6.61 -11.05
CA LEU A 188 -3.23 -7.20 -10.90
C LEU A 188 -2.15 -6.17 -10.55
N GLU A 189 -2.34 -4.91 -10.94
CA GLU A 189 -1.48 -3.78 -10.56
C GLU A 189 -1.63 -3.45 -9.06
N SER A 190 -2.84 -3.62 -8.51
CA SER A 190 -3.11 -3.37 -7.08
C SER A 190 -2.62 -4.50 -6.16
N LEU A 191 -2.52 -5.73 -6.68
CA LEU A 191 -2.01 -6.89 -5.95
C LEU A 191 -0.49 -6.91 -5.99
N ASN A 192 0.18 -6.77 -4.86
CA ASN A 192 1.65 -6.78 -4.79
C ASN A 192 2.17 -7.75 -3.74
N ILE A 193 3.45 -8.15 -3.88
CA ILE A 193 4.07 -9.13 -2.96
C ILE A 193 4.08 -8.66 -1.50
N PHE A 194 4.10 -7.35 -1.24
CA PHE A 194 4.10 -6.81 0.11
C PHE A 194 2.72 -6.85 0.76
N SER A 195 1.63 -6.84 -0.02
CA SER A 195 0.27 -7.04 0.52
C SER A 195 0.10 -8.46 1.07
N ILE A 196 0.70 -9.47 0.41
CA ILE A 196 0.75 -10.84 0.91
C ILE A 196 1.50 -10.90 2.25
N TRP A 197 2.62 -10.18 2.35
CA TRP A 197 3.37 -10.09 3.61
C TRP A 197 2.54 -9.41 4.72
N THR A 198 1.84 -8.33 4.41
CA THR A 198 0.92 -7.67 5.35
C THR A 198 -0.17 -8.64 5.85
N ILE A 199 -0.75 -9.48 4.99
CA ILE A 199 -1.73 -10.51 5.41
C ILE A 199 -1.10 -11.49 6.40
N VAL A 200 0.13 -11.95 6.15
CA VAL A 200 0.85 -12.86 7.05
C VAL A 200 1.10 -12.19 8.41
N LEU A 201 1.50 -10.93 8.43
CA LEU A 201 1.68 -10.17 9.68
C LEU A 201 0.36 -9.98 10.42
N THR A 202 -0.73 -9.68 9.71
CA THR A 202 -2.07 -9.58 10.29
C THR A 202 -2.48 -10.90 10.93
N TYR A 203 -2.23 -12.04 10.28
CA TYR A 203 -2.49 -13.36 10.87
C TYR A 203 -1.75 -13.55 12.20
N PHE A 204 -0.44 -13.28 12.25
CA PHE A 204 0.34 -13.41 13.49
C PHE A 204 -0.11 -12.42 14.56
N GLY A 205 -0.45 -11.20 14.16
CA GLY A 205 -0.95 -10.19 15.07
C GLY A 205 -2.31 -10.59 15.68
N LEU A 206 -3.26 -11.07 14.87
CA LEU A 206 -4.55 -11.56 15.35
C LEU A 206 -4.37 -12.74 16.30
N LYS A 207 -3.45 -13.66 15.98
CA LYS A 207 -3.06 -14.78 16.87
C LYS A 207 -2.44 -14.32 18.18
N SER A 208 -1.73 -13.20 18.17
CA SER A 208 -1.20 -12.59 19.38
C SER A 208 -2.28 -11.91 20.20
N TRP A 209 -3.22 -11.20 19.57
CA TRP A 209 -4.17 -10.30 20.25
C TRP A 209 -5.50 -10.93 20.64
N THR A 210 -5.84 -12.06 20.03
CA THR A 210 -7.12 -12.76 20.23
C THR A 210 -6.90 -14.24 20.48
N ASN A 211 -7.89 -14.90 21.06
CA ASN A 211 -8.00 -16.35 21.23
C ASN A 211 -8.52 -17.07 19.98
N PHE A 212 -8.44 -16.45 18.80
CA PHE A 212 -8.89 -17.10 17.57
C PHE A 212 -8.08 -18.36 17.26
N SER A 213 -8.78 -19.38 16.76
CA SER A 213 -8.15 -20.56 16.14
C SER A 213 -7.36 -20.12 14.90
N ASN A 214 -6.40 -20.95 14.46
CA ASN A 214 -5.57 -20.61 13.30
C ASN A 214 -6.43 -20.34 12.04
N ASN A 215 -7.45 -21.16 11.81
CA ASN A 215 -8.36 -20.98 10.68
C ASN A 215 -9.14 -19.66 10.77
N LYS A 216 -9.62 -19.29 11.97
CA LYS A 216 -10.37 -18.05 12.18
C LYS A 216 -9.49 -16.82 12.02
N ALA A 217 -8.27 -16.84 12.56
CA ALA A 217 -7.31 -15.74 12.39
C ALA A 217 -6.88 -15.58 10.92
N LEU A 218 -6.61 -16.69 10.21
CA LEU A 218 -6.24 -16.65 8.80
C LEU A 218 -7.40 -16.15 7.94
N PHE A 219 -8.62 -16.62 8.20
CA PHE A 219 -9.82 -16.16 7.51
C PHE A 219 -9.99 -14.65 7.64
N PHE A 220 -9.90 -14.10 8.85
CA PHE A 220 -10.04 -12.64 9.04
C PHE A 220 -8.84 -11.83 8.51
N ALA A 221 -7.64 -12.40 8.48
CA ALA A 221 -6.52 -11.74 7.82
C ALA A 221 -6.71 -11.64 6.30
N LEU A 222 -7.28 -12.67 5.68
CA LEU A 222 -7.53 -12.73 4.24
C LEU A 222 -8.79 -11.99 3.80
N LEU A 223 -9.81 -11.94 4.66
CA LEU A 223 -11.16 -11.50 4.30
C LEU A 223 -11.21 -10.13 3.60
N PRO A 224 -10.52 -9.07 4.07
CA PRO A 224 -10.54 -7.78 3.39
C PRO A 224 -10.05 -7.88 1.95
N SER A 225 -8.91 -8.54 1.72
CA SER A 225 -8.33 -8.73 0.40
C SER A 225 -9.22 -9.60 -0.48
N LEU A 226 -9.77 -10.70 0.04
CA LEU A 226 -10.67 -11.57 -0.71
C LEU A 226 -11.95 -10.84 -1.16
N LEU A 227 -12.50 -9.97 -0.31
CA LEU A 227 -13.68 -9.18 -0.68
C LEU A 227 -13.34 -8.14 -1.74
N ILE A 228 -12.27 -7.35 -1.53
CA ILE A 228 -11.86 -6.29 -2.46
C ILE A 228 -11.53 -6.88 -3.83
N TYR A 229 -10.62 -7.85 -3.87
CA TYR A 229 -10.15 -8.42 -5.13
C TYR A 229 -11.15 -9.40 -5.75
N GLY A 230 -11.95 -10.10 -4.94
CA GLY A 230 -13.01 -10.97 -5.45
C GLY A 230 -14.12 -10.20 -6.13
N ILE A 231 -14.61 -9.11 -5.51
CA ILE A 231 -15.61 -8.24 -6.13
C ILE A 231 -15.05 -7.61 -7.41
N TRP A 232 -13.81 -7.10 -7.38
CA TRP A 232 -13.19 -6.51 -8.56
C TRP A 232 -12.99 -7.54 -9.67
N ALA A 233 -12.55 -8.77 -9.37
CA ALA A 233 -12.41 -9.84 -10.37
C ALA A 233 -13.74 -10.20 -11.03
N ILE A 234 -14.84 -10.21 -10.26
CA ILE A 234 -16.19 -10.41 -10.81
C ILE A 234 -16.53 -9.29 -11.78
N ILE A 235 -16.32 -8.03 -11.38
CA ILE A 235 -16.58 -6.86 -12.24
C ILE A 235 -15.74 -6.92 -13.52
N ALA A 236 -14.46 -7.29 -13.43
CA ALA A 236 -13.57 -7.40 -14.58
C ALA A 236 -13.92 -8.56 -15.53
N ALA A 237 -14.69 -9.56 -15.06
CA ALA A 237 -15.12 -10.70 -15.86
C ALA A 237 -16.50 -10.52 -16.51
N LEU A 238 -17.23 -9.46 -16.17
CA LEU A 238 -18.53 -9.08 -16.74
C LEU A 238 -18.35 -8.17 -17.96
#